data_AF-A0A7X3ABY2-F1
#
_entry.id   AF-A0A7X3ABY2-F1
#
_cell.length_a   1.000
_cell.length_b   1.000
_cell.length_c   1.000
_cell.angle_alpha   90.00
_cell.angle_beta   90.00
_cell.angle_gamma   90.00
#
_symmetry.space_group_name_H-M   'P 1'
#
loop_
_entity.id
_entity.type
_entity.pdbx_description
1 polymer ?
#
loop_
_entity_poly.entity_id
_entity_poly.type
_entity_poly.pdbx_seq_one_letter_code
_entity_poly.pdbx_strand_id
1 'polypeptide(L)' 'MFLLNLTQKQQTVELKGTYRSLLKEITVGPNVDLDPYAIEIVHI' A
#
# COMPACT_ATOMS: atom_id res chain seq x y z
N MET A 1 4.51 6.92 -5.32
CA MET A 1 5.25 5.99 -4.45
C MET A 1 4.74 4.58 -4.68
N PHE A 2 5.63 3.59 -4.65
CA PHE A 2 5.30 2.18 -4.83
C PHE A 2 5.47 1.44 -3.50
N LEU A 3 4.47 0.67 -3.12
CA LEU A 3 4.47 -0.21 -1.96
C LEU A 3 4.44 -1.64 -2.49
N LEU A 4 5.45 -2.43 -2.12
CA LEU A 4 5.69 -3.77 -2.68
C LEU A 4 5.84 -4.75 -1.52
N ASN A 5 4.95 -5.73 -1.42
CA ASN A 5 5.17 -6.86 -0.53
C ASN A 5 5.89 -7.98 -1.29
N LEU A 6 7.22 -8.06 -1.18
CA LEU A 6 8.01 -9.11 -1.84
C LEU A 6 8.11 -10.42 -1.02
N THR A 7 7.26 -10.58 0.00
CA THR A 7 7.27 -11.74 0.90
C THR A 7 6.07 -12.65 0.66
N GLN A 8 6.15 -13.89 1.15
CA GLN A 8 5.05 -14.87 1.14
C GLN A 8 4.05 -14.68 2.30
N LYS A 9 4.17 -13.59 3.07
CA LYS A 9 3.32 -13.30 4.23
C LYS A 9 2.67 -11.94 4.06
N GLN A 10 1.54 -11.73 4.68
CA GLN A 10 0.95 -10.39 4.75
C GLN A 10 1.91 -9.44 5.47
N GLN A 11 2.02 -8.21 4.95
CA GLN A 11 2.83 -7.15 5.54
C GLN A 11 1.95 -5.93 5.77
N THR A 12 2.10 -5.31 6.93
CA THR A 12 1.46 -4.02 7.23
C THR A 12 2.52 -2.94 7.16
N VAL A 13 2.25 -1.88 6.38
CA VAL A 13 3.12 -0.71 6.24
C VAL A 13 2.43 0.50 6.84
N GLU A 14 3.11 1.19 7.74
CA GLU A 14 2.67 2.47 8.27
C GLU A 14 3.17 3.62 7.39
N LEU A 15 2.23 4.44 6.92
CA LEU A 15 2.45 5.63 6.12
C LEU A 15 2.29 6.88 6.99
N LYS A 16 3.01 7.95 6.67
CA LYS A 16 2.96 9.24 7.39
C LYS A 16 1.62 10.00 7.25
N GLY A 17 0.66 9.43 6.52
CA GLY A 17 -0.64 10.02 6.21
C GLY A 17 -1.42 9.12 5.26
N THR A 18 -2.47 9.67 4.67
CA THR A 18 -3.29 9.00 3.68
C THR A 18 -2.95 9.47 2.26
N TYR A 19 -2.90 8.55 1.31
CA TYR A 19 -2.54 8.84 -0.08
C TYR A 19 -3.59 8.28 -1.04
N ARG A 20 -3.71 8.87 -2.23
CA ARG A 20 -4.63 8.36 -3.27
C ARG A 20 -3.99 7.16 -3.97
N SER A 21 -4.65 6.01 -3.93
CA SER A 21 -4.31 4.84 -4.74
C SER A 21 -4.58 5.14 -6.21
N LEU A 22 -3.60 4.81 -7.06
CA LEU A 22 -3.72 4.90 -8.52
C LEU A 22 -4.33 3.63 -9.13
N LEU A 23 -4.36 2.53 -8.39
CA LEU A 23 -4.91 1.25 -8.88
C LEU A 23 -6.41 1.11 -8.57
N LYS A 24 -6.82 1.60 -7.40
CA LYS A 24 -8.18 1.42 -6.87
C LYS A 24 -8.99 2.72 -6.84
N GLU A 25 -8.34 3.85 -7.13
CA GLU A 25 -8.91 5.21 -7.02
C GLU A 25 -9.45 5.59 -5.63
N ILE A 26 -9.15 4.79 -4.60
CA ILE A 26 -9.50 5.05 -3.19
C ILE A 26 -8.35 5.71 -2.43
N THR A 27 -8.64 6.29 -1.28
CA THR A 27 -7.63 6.73 -0.32
C THR A 27 -7.13 5.55 0.52
N VAL A 28 -5.80 5.41 0.67
CA VAL A 28 -5.15 4.35 1.45
C VAL A 28 -4.24 4.93 2.53
N GLY A 29 -4.13 4.24 3.67
CA GLY A 29 -3.33 4.64 4.83
C GLY A 29 -4.18 5.04 6.05
N PRO A 30 -3.55 5.36 7.18
CA PRO A 30 -2.11 5.35 7.42
C PRO A 30 -1.53 3.93 7.50
N ASN A 31 -2.31 2.94 7.95
CA ASN A 31 -1.88 1.55 7.93
C ASN A 31 -2.40 0.86 6.66
N VAL A 32 -1.49 0.30 5.87
CA VAL A 32 -1.83 -0.41 4.63
C VAL A 32 -1.39 -1.85 4.75
N ASP A 33 -2.37 -2.76 4.69
CA ASP A 33 -2.13 -4.19 4.62
C ASP A 33 -1.90 -4.61 3.16
N LEU A 34 -0.80 -5.31 2.94
CA LEU A 34 -0.42 -5.85 1.64
C LEU A 34 -0.39 -7.37 1.74
N ASP A 35 -1.23 -8.02 0.95
CA ASP A 35 -1.18 -9.47 0.77
C ASP A 35 0.17 -9.93 0.20
N PRO A 36 0.55 -11.22 0.34
CA PRO A 36 1.74 -11.76 -0.27
C PRO A 36 1.85 -11.39 -1.76
N TYR A 37 2.99 -10.83 -2.17
CA TYR A 37 3.23 -10.39 -3.56
C TYR A 37 2.32 -9.26 -4.06
N ALA A 38 1.56 -8.60 -3.17
CA ALA A 38 0.73 -7.46 -3.55
C ALA A 38 1.55 -6.20 -3.84
N ILE A 39 1.01 -5.40 -4.75
CA ILE A 39 1.56 -4.11 -5.16
C ILE A 39 0.48 -3.06 -4.94
N GLU A 40 0.85 -1.96 -4.31
CA GLU A 40 0.00 -0.77 -4.17
C GLU A 40 0.78 0.45 -4.67
N ILE A 41 0.11 1.28 -5.47
CA ILE A 41 0.74 2.46 -6.09
C ILE A 41 -0.06 3.68 -5.66
N VAL A 42 0.61 4.62 -5.00
CA VAL A 42 -0.02 5.81 -4.43
C VAL A 42 0.59 7.09 -4.97
N HIS A 43 -0.24 8.12 -5.14
CA HIS A 43 0.19 9.47 -5.49
C HIS A 43 0.53 10.26 -4.22
N ILE A 44 1.68 10.94 -4.21
CA ILE A 44 2.13 11.82 -3.12
C ILE A 44 1.69 13.26 -3.43
#